data_AF-A0AAE9HV16-F1
#
_entry.id   AF-A0AAE9HV16-F1
#
_cell.length_a   1.000
_cell.length_b   1.000
_cell.length_c   1.000
_cell.angle_alpha   90.00
_cell.angle_beta   90.00
_cell.angle_gamma   90.00
#
_symmetry.space_group_name_H-M   'P 1'
#
loop_
_entity.id
_entity.type
_entity.pdbx_description
1 polymer ?
#
loop_
_entity_poly.entity_id
_entity_poly.type
_entity_poly.pdbx_seq_one_letter_code
_entity_poly.pdbx_strand_id
1 'polypeptide(L)'
;MLGLAILFGLLVWIVVTLIAMTIGYKIAKKKGLFAGFMLTMGGWIVYWAIEFAYIQAKVSYLCKKEAGITVYITPEQWRKQIREEEWKKLKPFTDTEIDKRYAINNNNTLLFNNKKYKYTRGQIRAGNIENGRILYYDFYDKVDGVHMASHILVDKITQNVLLKKIEFSYSKSFMGINLSFIECSSNISEKFHEIAVQYSNRN
;
A
#
# COMPACT_ATOMS: atom_id res chain seq x y z
N MET A 1 -19.26 -6.48 -22.78
CA MET A 1 -19.73 -7.81 -22.31
C MET A 1 -19.94 -7.89 -20.79
N LEU A 2 -19.19 -7.16 -19.96
CA LEU A 2 -19.38 -7.16 -18.50
C LEU A 2 -20.77 -6.67 -18.04
N GLY A 3 -21.33 -5.64 -18.70
CA GLY A 3 -22.63 -5.07 -18.35
C GLY A 3 -23.82 -6.01 -18.54
N LEU A 4 -23.79 -6.88 -19.56
CA LEU A 4 -24.86 -7.86 -19.82
C LEU A 4 -24.84 -8.99 -18.79
N ALA A 5 -23.65 -9.43 -18.38
CA ALA A 5 -23.48 -10.43 -17.32
C ALA A 5 -23.95 -9.92 -15.95
N ILE A 6 -23.71 -8.64 -15.64
CA ILE A 6 -24.19 -8.00 -14.40
C ILE A 6 -25.72 -7.93 -14.40
N LEU A 7 -26.33 -7.55 -15.54
CA LEU A 7 -27.79 -7.50 -15.68
C LEU A 7 -28.42 -8.89 -15.52
N PHE A 8 -27.82 -9.92 -16.11
CA PHE A 8 -28.30 -11.29 -15.95
C PHE A 8 -28.18 -11.78 -14.50
N GLY A 9 -27.06 -11.50 -13.82
CA GLY A 9 -26.89 -11.81 -12.40
C GLY A 9 -27.91 -11.11 -11.49
N LEU A 10 -28.22 -9.83 -11.76
CA LEU A 10 -29.29 -9.09 -11.08
C LEU A 10 -30.66 -9.72 -11.31
N LEU A 11 -30.97 -10.12 -12.54
CA LEU A 11 -32.24 -10.76 -12.90
C LEU A 11 -32.43 -12.08 -12.15
N VAL A 12 -31.40 -12.92 -12.13
CA VAL A 12 -31.40 -14.19 -11.37
C VAL A 12 -31.59 -13.93 -9.87
N TRP A 13 -30.90 -12.93 -9.31
CA TRP A 13 -31.01 -12.58 -7.89
C TRP A 13 -32.41 -12.08 -7.50
N ILE A 14 -33.05 -11.28 -8.37
CA ILE A 14 -34.43 -10.83 -8.18
C ILE A 14 -35.38 -12.04 -8.16
N VAL A 15 -35.22 -12.97 -9.10
CA VAL A 15 -36.06 -14.18 -9.16
C VAL A 15 -35.89 -15.04 -7.89
N VAL A 16 -34.66 -15.26 -7.43
CA VAL A 16 -34.39 -16.01 -6.19
C VAL A 16 -35.03 -15.31 -4.97
N THR A 17 -34.94 -13.99 -4.90
CA THR A 17 -35.54 -13.20 -3.82
C THR A 17 -37.06 -13.30 -3.81
N LEU A 18 -37.71 -13.25 -4.99
CA LEU A 18 -39.16 -13.42 -5.12
C LEU A 18 -39.62 -14.84 -4.72
N ILE A 19 -38.85 -15.86 -5.08
CA ILE A 19 -39.14 -17.25 -4.66
C ILE A 19 -39.04 -17.37 -3.13
N ALA A 20 -37.98 -16.84 -2.53
CA ALA A 20 -37.77 -16.86 -1.08
C ALA A 20 -38.88 -16.12 -0.31
N MET A 21 -39.31 -14.95 -0.80
CA MET A 21 -40.46 -14.21 -0.24
C MET A 21 -41.75 -15.01 -0.33
N THR A 22 -42.00 -15.69 -1.46
CA THR A 22 -43.22 -16.47 -1.68
C THR A 22 -43.29 -17.67 -0.75
N ILE A 23 -42.18 -18.38 -0.56
CA ILE A 23 -42.06 -19.49 0.39
C ILE A 23 -42.23 -18.96 1.83
N GLY A 24 -41.54 -17.88 2.18
CA GLY A 24 -41.65 -17.24 3.49
C GLY A 24 -43.09 -16.80 3.80
N TYR A 25 -43.79 -16.21 2.82
CA TYR A 25 -45.19 -15.83 2.96
C TYR A 25 -46.11 -17.03 3.22
N LYS A 26 -45.90 -18.16 2.56
CA LYS A 26 -46.68 -19.38 2.83
C LYS A 26 -46.49 -19.90 4.26
N ILE A 27 -45.29 -19.77 4.82
CA ILE A 27 -44.96 -20.30 6.15
C ILE A 27 -45.43 -19.37 7.29
N ALA A 28 -45.19 -18.07 7.18
CA ALA A 28 -45.42 -17.13 8.28
C ALA A 28 -46.10 -15.82 7.85
N LYS A 29 -46.83 -15.83 6.73
CA LYS A 29 -47.54 -14.68 6.15
C LYS A 29 -46.64 -13.44 6.04
N LYS A 30 -47.11 -12.26 6.46
CA LYS A 30 -46.36 -10.99 6.34
C LYS A 30 -44.98 -11.02 7.03
N LYS A 31 -44.83 -11.73 8.16
CA LYS A 31 -43.54 -11.86 8.86
C LYS A 31 -42.56 -12.75 8.06
N GLY A 32 -43.07 -13.78 7.41
CA GLY A 32 -42.25 -14.66 6.58
C GLY A 32 -41.82 -14.04 5.25
N LEU A 33 -42.62 -13.13 4.68
CA LEU A 33 -42.21 -12.34 3.51
C LEU A 33 -40.99 -11.46 3.83
N PHE A 34 -41.00 -10.80 5.00
CA PHE A 34 -39.86 -10.02 5.49
C PHE A 34 -38.64 -10.91 5.77
N ALA A 35 -38.83 -12.05 6.41
CA ALA A 35 -37.74 -13.00 6.69
C ALA A 35 -37.12 -13.57 5.39
N GLY A 36 -37.93 -13.89 4.37
CA GLY A 36 -37.46 -14.38 3.08
C GLY A 36 -36.61 -13.35 2.33
N PHE A 37 -37.02 -12.08 2.35
CA PHE A 37 -36.23 -10.97 1.82
C PHE A 37 -34.92 -10.76 2.60
N MET A 38 -35.01 -10.75 3.94
CA MET A 38 -33.84 -10.57 4.79
C MET A 38 -32.86 -11.75 4.70
N LEU A 39 -33.31 -12.95 4.34
CA LEU A 39 -32.43 -14.09 4.08
C LEU A 39 -31.61 -13.90 2.78
N THR A 40 -32.24 -13.45 1.70
CA THR A 40 -31.54 -13.25 0.43
C THR A 40 -30.64 -12.01 0.43
N MET A 41 -31.07 -10.94 1.12
CA MET A 41 -30.24 -9.76 1.38
C MET A 41 -29.16 -10.02 2.44
N GLY A 42 -29.51 -10.75 3.51
CA GLY A 42 -28.62 -11.07 4.61
C GLY A 42 -27.46 -11.97 4.18
N GLY A 43 -27.70 -12.95 3.28
CA GLY A 43 -26.63 -13.76 2.70
C GLY A 43 -25.59 -12.92 1.95
N TRP A 44 -26.04 -11.89 1.23
CA TRP A 44 -25.14 -10.95 0.56
C TRP A 44 -24.30 -10.16 1.58
N ILE A 45 -24.93 -9.60 2.61
CA ILE A 45 -24.23 -8.85 3.67
C ILE A 45 -23.22 -9.74 4.41
N VAL A 46 -23.60 -10.98 4.74
CA VAL A 46 -22.72 -11.94 5.43
C VAL A 46 -21.53 -12.31 4.56
N TYR A 47 -21.73 -12.57 3.26
CA TYR A 47 -20.64 -12.81 2.33
C TYR A 47 -19.63 -11.66 2.33
N TRP A 48 -20.10 -10.42 2.24
CA TRP A 48 -19.23 -9.24 2.29
C TRP A 48 -18.53 -9.05 3.63
N ALA A 49 -19.22 -9.34 4.75
CA ALA A 49 -18.61 -9.28 6.07
C ALA A 49 -17.48 -10.31 6.22
N ILE A 50 -17.66 -11.52 5.69
CA ILE A 50 -16.64 -12.57 5.67
C ILE A 50 -15.46 -12.15 4.79
N GLU A 51 -15.72 -11.70 3.56
CA GLU A 51 -14.69 -11.18 2.65
C GLU A 51 -13.89 -10.04 3.29
N PHE A 52 -14.58 -9.09 3.93
CA PHE A 52 -13.97 -7.98 4.63
C PHE A 52 -13.07 -8.45 5.78
N ALA A 53 -13.58 -9.35 6.64
CA ALA A 53 -12.81 -9.91 7.75
C ALA A 53 -11.59 -10.70 7.28
N TYR A 54 -11.75 -11.48 6.21
CA TYR A 54 -10.66 -12.24 5.60
C TYR A 54 -9.56 -11.32 5.06
N ILE A 55 -9.92 -10.29 4.30
CA ILE A 55 -8.96 -9.33 3.75
C ILE A 55 -8.26 -8.56 4.86
N GLN A 56 -9.00 -8.13 5.89
CA GLN A 56 -8.41 -7.46 7.04
C GLN A 56 -7.38 -8.36 7.73
N ALA A 57 -7.77 -9.59 8.08
CA ALA A 57 -6.87 -10.57 8.71
C ALA A 57 -5.63 -10.86 7.87
N LYS A 58 -5.78 -10.91 6.54
CA LYS A 58 -4.67 -11.10 5.61
C LYS A 58 -3.70 -9.92 5.60
N VAL A 59 -4.22 -8.69 5.54
CA VAL A 59 -3.39 -7.48 5.63
C VAL A 59 -2.65 -7.45 6.96
N SER A 60 -3.33 -7.73 8.08
CA SER A 60 -2.71 -7.81 9.40
C SER A 60 -1.61 -8.88 9.45
N TYR A 61 -1.85 -10.05 8.83
CA TYR A 61 -0.87 -11.14 8.78
C TYR A 61 0.40 -10.73 8.01
N LEU A 62 0.24 -10.20 6.79
CA LEU A 62 1.37 -9.71 5.99
C LEU A 62 2.12 -8.58 6.69
N CYS A 63 1.39 -7.65 7.31
CA CYS A 63 1.96 -6.57 8.12
C CYS A 63 2.81 -7.10 9.29
N LYS A 64 2.39 -8.18 9.97
CA LYS A 64 3.14 -8.75 11.11
C LYS A 64 4.35 -9.59 10.68
N LYS A 65 4.31 -10.20 9.50
CA LYS A 65 5.33 -11.15 9.05
C LYS A 65 6.36 -10.56 8.10
N GLU A 66 5.94 -9.69 7.19
CA GLU A 66 6.75 -9.25 6.06
C GLU A 66 6.96 -7.73 6.03
N ALA A 67 6.08 -6.95 6.64
CA ALA A 67 6.26 -5.50 6.69
C ALA A 67 7.32 -5.12 7.72
N GLY A 68 7.99 -4.01 7.46
CA GLY A 68 8.98 -3.47 8.37
C GLY A 68 10.04 -2.66 7.68
N ILE A 69 11.04 -2.27 8.47
CA ILE A 69 12.18 -1.50 8.03
C ILE A 69 13.43 -2.36 8.21
N THR A 70 14.23 -2.45 7.16
CA THR A 70 15.54 -3.09 7.20
C THR A 70 16.60 -2.02 7.00
N VAL A 71 17.43 -1.83 8.03
CA VAL A 71 18.63 -0.97 7.96
C VAL A 71 19.80 -1.86 7.55
N TYR A 72 20.35 -1.65 6.35
CA TYR A 72 21.50 -2.40 5.86
C TYR A 72 22.82 -1.76 6.29
N ILE A 73 22.87 -0.42 6.25
CA ILE A 73 23.99 0.39 6.72
C ILE A 73 23.39 1.49 7.59
N THR A 74 23.80 1.65 8.84
CA THR A 74 23.23 2.70 9.70
C THR A 74 23.68 4.09 9.27
N PRO A 75 22.94 5.18 9.61
CA PRO A 75 23.37 6.55 9.31
C PRO A 75 24.77 6.86 9.86
N GLU A 76 25.10 6.37 11.05
CA GLU A 76 26.42 6.55 11.67
C GLU A 76 27.53 5.82 10.91
N GLN A 77 27.28 4.57 10.50
CA GLN A 77 28.24 3.79 9.70
C GLN A 77 28.46 4.43 8.34
N TRP A 78 27.38 4.84 7.68
CA TRP A 78 27.45 5.50 6.38
C TRP A 78 28.19 6.84 6.46
N ARG A 79 27.94 7.65 7.50
CA ARG A 79 28.67 8.90 7.76
C ARG A 79 30.18 8.69 7.90
N LYS A 80 30.59 7.63 8.61
CA LYS A 80 32.01 7.24 8.71
C LYS A 80 32.60 6.86 7.35
N GLN A 81 31.83 6.18 6.48
CA GLN A 81 32.27 5.80 5.14
C GLN A 81 32.46 7.00 4.21
N ILE A 82 31.57 8.00 4.28
CA ILE A 82 31.61 9.15 3.36
C ILE A 82 32.49 10.30 3.85
N ARG A 83 32.95 10.25 5.11
CA ARG A 83 33.67 11.30 5.84
C ARG A 83 32.82 12.50 6.20
N GLU A 84 33.24 13.16 7.28
CA GLU A 84 32.51 14.27 7.91
C GLU A 84 32.39 15.50 7.00
N GLU A 85 33.44 15.83 6.24
CA GLU A 85 33.45 16.97 5.32
C GLU A 85 32.39 16.86 4.21
N GLU A 86 32.19 15.66 3.68
CA GLU A 86 31.21 15.40 2.63
C GLU A 86 29.81 15.38 3.20
N TRP A 87 29.60 14.74 4.35
CA TRP A 87 28.30 14.71 5.03
C TRP A 87 27.77 16.12 5.30
N LYS A 88 28.63 17.05 5.71
CA LYS A 88 28.25 18.45 5.96
C LYS A 88 27.62 19.15 4.75
N LYS A 89 27.97 18.72 3.53
CA LYS A 89 27.44 19.25 2.27
C LYS A 89 26.10 18.63 1.87
N LEU A 90 25.71 17.50 2.48
CA LEU A 90 24.52 16.72 2.10
C LEU A 90 23.25 17.24 2.78
N LYS A 91 22.77 18.41 2.35
CA LYS A 91 21.48 18.94 2.79
C LYS A 91 20.32 18.28 2.02
N PRO A 92 19.14 18.10 2.65
CA PRO A 92 17.95 17.70 1.92
C PRO A 92 17.68 18.66 0.77
N PHE A 93 17.30 18.11 -0.38
CA PHE A 93 16.89 18.93 -1.52
C PHE A 93 15.60 19.69 -1.24
N THR A 94 15.44 20.82 -1.91
CA THR A 94 14.16 21.52 -2.09
C THR A 94 13.26 20.77 -3.05
N ASP A 95 11.95 21.04 -3.02
CA ASP A 95 10.98 20.39 -3.92
C ASP A 95 11.33 20.62 -5.40
N THR A 96 11.78 21.82 -5.76
CA THR A 96 12.25 22.15 -7.11
C THR A 96 13.47 21.32 -7.54
N GLU A 97 14.40 21.05 -6.63
CA GLU A 97 15.58 20.23 -6.93
C GLU A 97 15.21 18.76 -7.11
N ILE A 98 14.26 18.25 -6.32
CA ILE A 98 13.70 16.90 -6.50
C ILE A 98 13.00 16.78 -7.84
N ASP A 99 12.16 17.76 -8.21
CA ASP A 99 11.44 17.75 -9.48
C ASP A 99 12.39 17.70 -10.67
N LYS A 100 13.44 18.52 -10.65
CA LYS A 100 14.49 18.52 -11.68
C LYS A 100 15.21 17.18 -11.73
N ARG A 101 15.56 16.62 -10.57
CA ARG A 101 16.25 15.33 -10.49
C ARG A 101 15.38 14.19 -10.99
N TYR A 102 14.09 14.20 -10.67
CA TYR A 102 13.13 13.23 -11.16
C TYR A 102 12.92 13.31 -12.66
N ALA A 103 12.82 14.50 -13.23
CA ALA A 103 12.73 14.67 -14.68
C ALA A 103 13.90 14.02 -15.43
N ILE A 104 15.10 14.00 -14.82
CA ILE A 104 16.30 13.40 -15.39
C ILE A 104 16.37 11.88 -15.15
N ASN A 105 15.92 11.40 -13.99
CA ASN A 105 16.18 10.02 -13.53
C ASN A 105 14.94 9.11 -13.54
N ASN A 106 13.75 9.57 -13.94
CA ASN A 106 12.49 8.78 -13.87
C ASN A 106 12.52 7.43 -14.61
N ASN A 107 13.41 7.26 -15.59
CA ASN A 107 13.59 6.00 -16.32
C ASN A 107 14.64 5.07 -15.69
N ASN A 108 15.39 5.55 -14.68
CA ASN A 108 16.43 4.75 -14.04
C ASN A 108 15.80 3.65 -13.19
N THR A 109 16.44 2.49 -13.25
CA THR A 109 16.03 1.32 -12.46
C THR A 109 17.22 0.69 -11.76
N LEU A 110 16.98 0.11 -10.59
CA LEU A 110 17.96 -0.63 -9.82
C LEU A 110 17.49 -2.07 -9.59
N LEU A 111 18.36 -3.05 -9.83
CA LEU A 111 18.09 -4.45 -9.49
C LEU A 111 18.54 -4.71 -8.05
N PHE A 112 17.63 -5.12 -7.18
CA PHE A 112 17.93 -5.47 -5.79
C PHE A 112 17.05 -6.64 -5.34
N ASN A 113 17.66 -7.68 -4.77
CA ASN A 113 16.97 -8.93 -4.38
C ASN A 113 16.04 -9.48 -5.49
N ASN A 114 16.54 -9.56 -6.73
CA ASN A 114 15.81 -9.99 -7.92
C ASN A 114 14.56 -9.16 -8.27
N LYS A 115 14.43 -7.96 -7.70
CA LYS A 115 13.34 -7.02 -7.99
C LYS A 115 13.90 -5.78 -8.68
N LYS A 116 13.21 -5.32 -9.72
CA LYS A 116 13.59 -4.13 -10.49
C LYS A 116 12.85 -2.91 -9.93
N TYR A 117 13.55 -2.15 -9.11
CA TYR A 117 13.04 -0.90 -8.54
C TYR A 117 13.14 0.24 -9.56
N LYS A 118 12.21 1.19 -9.51
CA LYS A 118 12.19 2.40 -10.34
C LYS A 118 12.50 3.62 -9.50
N TYR A 119 13.31 4.54 -10.04
CA TYR A 119 13.61 5.79 -9.36
C TYR A 119 12.32 6.58 -9.15
N THR A 120 12.17 7.18 -7.98
CA THR A 120 11.03 8.04 -7.68
C THR A 120 11.43 9.18 -6.75
N ARG A 121 10.49 10.08 -6.50
CA ARG A 121 10.63 11.19 -5.56
C ARG A 121 10.56 10.66 -4.12
N GLY A 122 11.61 10.91 -3.33
CA GLY A 122 11.65 10.60 -1.90
C GLY A 122 10.95 11.62 -1.01
N GLN A 123 9.95 12.34 -1.51
CA GLN A 123 9.24 13.35 -0.73
C GLN A 123 8.20 12.69 0.18
N ILE A 124 8.25 12.99 1.49
CA ILE A 124 7.26 12.56 2.47
C ILE A 124 6.74 13.84 3.18
N ARG A 125 5.53 13.78 3.79
CA ARG A 125 4.94 14.92 4.53
C ARG A 125 5.88 15.57 5.55
N ALA A 126 6.86 14.83 6.07
CA ALA A 126 7.84 15.30 7.06
C ALA A 126 9.17 15.80 6.43
N GLY A 127 9.16 16.11 5.13
CA GLY A 127 10.25 16.72 4.39
C GLY A 127 10.93 15.79 3.38
N ASN A 128 12.00 16.28 2.80
CA ASN A 128 12.75 15.58 1.77
C ASN A 128 13.83 14.67 2.37
N ILE A 129 13.95 13.45 1.83
CA ILE A 129 14.99 12.48 2.24
C ILE A 129 16.13 12.39 1.22
N GLU A 130 15.91 12.90 0.01
CA GLU A 130 16.92 12.94 -1.03
C GLU A 130 17.87 14.12 -0.83
N ASN A 131 19.13 13.89 -1.20
CA ASN A 131 20.18 14.91 -1.21
C ASN A 131 21.14 14.63 -2.38
N GLY A 132 22.27 15.36 -2.43
CA GLY A 132 23.31 15.22 -3.46
C GLY A 132 23.77 13.77 -3.73
N ARG A 133 23.61 12.88 -2.76
CA ARG A 133 24.13 11.50 -2.79
C ARG A 133 23.07 10.43 -2.57
N ILE A 134 22.00 10.69 -1.83
CA ILE A 134 20.94 9.71 -1.55
C ILE A 134 19.91 9.69 -2.68
N LEU A 135 19.63 8.51 -3.22
CA LEU A 135 18.57 8.25 -4.20
C LEU A 135 17.45 7.43 -3.57
N TYR A 136 16.23 7.63 -4.05
CA TYR A 136 15.06 6.91 -3.58
C TYR A 136 14.40 6.13 -4.74
N TYR A 137 14.06 4.88 -4.47
CA TYR A 137 13.50 3.98 -5.48
C TYR A 137 12.34 3.16 -4.89
N ASP A 138 11.37 2.87 -5.76
CA ASP A 138 10.15 2.15 -5.43
C ASP A 138 9.98 0.87 -6.24
N PHE A 139 9.34 -0.10 -5.60
CA PHE A 139 8.84 -1.31 -6.21
C PHE A 139 7.44 -1.58 -5.69
N TYR A 140 6.50 -1.79 -6.60
CA TYR A 140 5.10 -2.08 -6.28
C TYR A 140 4.74 -3.45 -6.81
N ASP A 141 4.00 -4.22 -6.01
CA ASP A 141 3.54 -5.55 -6.36
C ASP A 141 2.17 -5.84 -5.73
N LYS A 142 1.61 -7.00 -6.04
CA LYS A 142 0.41 -7.53 -5.39
C LYS A 142 0.66 -8.93 -4.85
N VAL A 143 0.43 -9.10 -3.56
CA VAL A 143 0.43 -10.41 -2.91
C VAL A 143 -1.03 -10.78 -2.67
N ASP A 144 -1.55 -11.67 -3.52
CA ASP A 144 -2.94 -12.17 -3.45
C ASP A 144 -4.00 -11.07 -3.29
N GLY A 145 -3.92 -10.03 -4.12
CA GLY A 145 -4.86 -8.91 -4.12
C GLY A 145 -4.58 -7.82 -3.07
N VAL A 146 -3.61 -8.00 -2.17
CA VAL A 146 -3.10 -6.95 -1.28
C VAL A 146 -1.95 -6.23 -1.97
N HIS A 147 -1.99 -4.89 -1.98
CA HIS A 147 -0.91 -4.09 -2.54
C HIS A 147 0.31 -4.14 -1.62
N MET A 148 1.47 -4.44 -2.18
CA MET A 148 2.75 -4.35 -1.51
C MET A 148 3.54 -3.19 -2.11
N ALA A 149 4.01 -2.29 -1.26
CA ALA A 149 4.94 -1.24 -1.64
C ALA A 149 6.27 -1.47 -0.93
N SER A 150 7.36 -1.44 -1.68
CA SER A 150 8.71 -1.52 -1.15
C SER A 150 9.51 -0.33 -1.63
N HIS A 151 10.21 0.30 -0.69
CA HIS A 151 10.97 1.51 -0.96
C HIS A 151 12.39 1.32 -0.44
N ILE A 152 13.37 1.80 -1.19
CA ILE A 152 14.78 1.70 -0.84
C ILE A 152 15.49 3.05 -0.96
N LEU A 153 16.41 3.30 -0.04
CA LEU A 153 17.38 4.39 -0.12
C LEU A 153 18.73 3.83 -0.55
N VAL A 154 19.34 4.51 -1.51
CA VAL A 154 20.54 4.02 -2.19
C VAL A 154 21.57 5.14 -2.22
N ASP A 155 22.80 4.81 -1.86
CA ASP A 155 23.94 5.72 -2.08
C ASP A 155 24.28 5.76 -3.58
N LYS A 156 24.15 6.93 -4.20
CA LYS A 156 24.46 7.17 -5.62
C LYS A 156 25.88 6.73 -6.01
N ILE A 157 26.85 6.88 -5.12
CA ILE A 157 28.27 6.62 -5.45
C ILE A 157 28.58 5.13 -5.33
N THR A 158 28.23 4.52 -4.20
CA THR A 158 28.56 3.11 -3.94
C THR A 158 27.52 2.14 -4.48
N GLN A 159 26.33 2.63 -4.86
CA GLN A 159 25.16 1.83 -5.24
C GLN A 159 24.68 0.87 -4.13
N ASN A 160 25.14 1.07 -2.89
CA ASN A 160 24.70 0.30 -1.75
C ASN A 160 23.29 0.72 -1.32
N VAL A 161 22.44 -0.27 -1.07
CA VAL A 161 21.16 -0.06 -0.39
C VAL A 161 21.44 0.19 1.08
N LEU A 162 20.96 1.32 1.59
CA LEU A 162 21.18 1.78 2.96
C LEU A 162 20.01 1.39 3.86
N LEU A 163 18.80 1.62 3.37
CA LEU A 163 17.56 1.46 4.10
C LEU A 163 16.50 0.91 3.16
N LYS A 164 15.64 0.04 3.68
CA LYS A 164 14.46 -0.47 2.98
C LYS A 164 13.25 -0.42 3.89
N LYS A 165 12.08 -0.06 3.35
CA LYS A 165 10.80 -0.39 3.95
C LYS A 165 9.97 -1.30 3.04
N ILE A 166 9.12 -2.09 3.67
CA ILE A 166 8.03 -2.83 3.02
C ILE A 166 6.76 -2.51 3.79
N GLU A 167 5.71 -2.17 3.05
CA GLU A 167 4.38 -1.93 3.60
C GLU A 167 3.32 -2.60 2.75
N PHE A 168 2.20 -2.93 3.39
CA PHE A 168 1.04 -3.51 2.74
C PHE A 168 -0.16 -2.60 2.92
N SER A 169 -0.95 -2.50 1.88
CA SER A 169 -2.23 -1.79 1.92
C SER A 169 -3.25 -2.53 1.06
N TYR A 170 -4.51 -2.30 1.37
CA TYR A 170 -5.60 -2.74 0.52
C TYR A 170 -6.52 -1.56 0.29
N SER A 171 -6.92 -1.33 -0.95
CA SER A 171 -7.97 -0.37 -1.28
C SER A 171 -8.89 -0.96 -2.33
N LYS A 172 -10.20 -0.82 -2.11
CA LYS A 172 -11.23 -1.21 -3.08
C LYS A 172 -12.36 -0.21 -3.03
N SER A 173 -12.70 0.33 -4.20
CA SER A 173 -13.89 1.17 -4.36
C SER A 173 -15.07 0.29 -4.77
N PHE A 174 -16.19 0.42 -4.05
CA PHE A 174 -17.42 -0.28 -4.36
C PHE A 174 -18.62 0.66 -4.17
N MET A 175 -19.39 0.89 -5.24
CA MET A 175 -20.59 1.75 -5.22
C MET A 175 -20.35 3.13 -4.57
N GLY A 176 -19.18 3.73 -4.79
CA GLY A 176 -18.81 5.02 -4.21
C GLY A 176 -18.25 4.96 -2.77
N ILE A 177 -18.24 3.78 -2.14
CA ILE A 177 -17.60 3.55 -0.84
C ILE A 177 -16.17 3.05 -1.08
N ASN A 178 -15.19 3.79 -0.56
CA ASN A 178 -13.79 3.38 -0.58
C ASN A 178 -13.44 2.63 0.70
N LEU A 179 -13.20 1.33 0.58
CA LEU A 179 -12.67 0.50 1.65
C LEU A 179 -11.15 0.53 1.56
N SER A 180 -10.48 1.09 2.58
CA SER A 180 -9.03 1.07 2.67
C SER A 180 -8.55 0.52 4.01
N PHE A 181 -7.54 -0.35 3.96
CA PHE A 181 -6.84 -0.86 5.13
C PHE A 181 -5.37 -0.45 5.05
N ILE A 182 -4.92 0.26 6.08
CA ILE A 182 -3.58 0.87 6.19
C ILE A 182 -3.04 0.56 7.60
N GLU A 183 -3.13 -0.69 8.06
CA GLU A 183 -2.84 -1.03 9.46
C GLU A 183 -1.36 -0.83 9.84
N CYS A 184 -0.42 -1.09 8.93
CA CYS A 184 1.02 -0.93 9.21
C CYS A 184 1.72 0.18 8.43
N SER A 185 1.12 0.69 7.34
CA SER A 185 1.81 1.61 6.43
C SER A 185 2.10 2.97 7.08
N SER A 186 1.21 3.51 7.94
CA SER A 186 1.42 4.83 8.56
C SER A 186 2.61 4.85 9.53
N ASN A 187 2.65 3.92 10.50
CA ASN A 187 3.73 3.84 11.49
C ASN A 187 5.08 3.49 10.84
N ILE A 188 5.09 2.52 9.91
CA ILE A 188 6.32 2.15 9.17
C ILE A 188 6.82 3.33 8.34
N SER A 189 5.93 4.06 7.68
CA SER A 189 6.33 5.21 6.86
C SER A 189 6.90 6.35 7.68
N GLU A 190 6.32 6.65 8.85
CA GLU A 190 6.82 7.67 9.77
C GLU A 190 8.21 7.29 10.29
N LYS A 191 8.36 6.08 10.84
CA LYS A 191 9.65 5.59 11.36
C LYS A 191 10.72 5.46 10.27
N PHE A 192 10.33 5.05 9.05
CA PHE A 192 11.25 5.02 7.92
C PHE A 192 11.75 6.42 7.60
N HIS A 193 10.86 7.41 7.60
CA HIS A 193 11.21 8.79 7.36
C HIS A 193 12.17 9.33 8.44
N GLU A 194 11.89 9.07 9.72
CA GLU A 194 12.76 9.46 10.85
C GLU A 194 14.19 8.92 10.71
N ILE A 195 14.36 7.71 10.19
CA ILE A 195 15.68 7.12 9.94
C ILE A 195 16.28 7.69 8.66
N ALA A 196 15.49 7.80 7.58
CA ALA A 196 15.91 8.28 6.26
C ALA A 196 16.52 9.68 6.32
N VAL A 197 15.95 10.56 7.15
CA VAL A 197 16.41 11.95 7.23
C VAL A 197 17.76 12.10 7.90
N GLN A 198 18.19 11.10 8.67
CA GLN A 198 19.51 11.08 9.33
C GLN A 198 20.66 10.85 8.33
N TYR A 199 20.36 10.40 7.10
CA TYR A 199 21.32 10.36 5.99
C TYR A 199 21.53 11.72 5.31
N SER A 200 20.95 12.78 5.87
CA SER A 200 21.16 14.16 5.44
C SER A 200 21.56 15.02 6.62
N ASN A 201 22.36 16.05 6.34
CA ASN A 201 22.70 17.08 7.29
C ASN A 201 21.56 18.13 7.35
N ARG A 202 20.80 18.11 8.45
CA ARG A 202 19.77 19.10 8.80
C ARG A 202 20.39 20.14 9.74
N ASN A 203 21.37 20.90 9.25
CA ASN A 203 21.84 22.13 9.90
C ASN A 203 20.91 23.28 9.57
#